data_AF-A0A2V2EXP2-F1
#
_entry.id   AF-A0A2V2EXP2-F1
#
_cell.length_a   1.000
_cell.length_b   1.000
_cell.length_c   1.000
_cell.angle_alpha   90.00
_cell.angle_beta   90.00
_cell.angle_gamma   90.00
#
_symmetry.space_group_name_H-M   'P 1'
#
loop_
_entity.id
_entity.type
_entity.pdbx_description
1 polymer ?
#
loop_
_entity_poly.entity_id
_entity_poly.type
_entity_poly.pdbx_seq_one_letter_code
_entity_poly.pdbx_strand_id
1 'polypeptide(L)'
;MKIAMTGVSGDMGREALKAVLALPVGACVRVLLTPKKKNDEFARRLKREYGARVEIVRGDVTRREDCDRLVAGAEYVLHMAGVIPPVSDHAPSLSHRVNFGGTAAMTDAVRACSPQPAFIHISSVAVYGNRTMAHPFGRVGDPLLPSPFEAYELHKLKAERYVLDAGLEKFVILREGAMLHPKMLENNMSDPLMFHIVLNSPLEWVSARDTARLFAHIFLRESKGEIDGFWNNVYNVGAGEMGRDTGYDTLVDGFAVIGGDPERYFRPEWFPTRNFHGLWFYDAGELEELFSFQRDGVHEYWQEIAKAHPLFALGKVVPPELIHEFLFKKLLKMEGSPAKWIEDGDKARIFAYFGGGEGVKRLPKKWEDVSLACRQPGFEALKRGEGAELLSHGFDDAKPMREWTIEDAKSAAKFRGGECLSEEMPSLRAPLVWQCAEGHTFEASALTVLRAGHWCPKCCYPRPWKFDLLAKRNPYFAQVWYDSHAKDEDVEYNIEKSAPIVRRAQGEKI
;
A
#
# COMPACT_ATOMS: atom_id res chain seq x y z
N MET A 1 -1.49 6.20 -29.79
CA MET A 1 -0.84 6.29 -28.47
C MET A 1 0.10 5.10 -28.25
N LYS A 2 1.35 5.31 -27.84
CA LYS A 2 2.35 4.28 -27.52
C LYS A 2 2.57 4.20 -26.02
N ILE A 3 2.21 3.07 -25.40
CA ILE A 3 2.28 2.90 -23.95
C ILE A 3 3.21 1.73 -23.63
N ALA A 4 4.19 1.95 -22.77
CA ALA A 4 4.99 0.91 -22.16
C ALA A 4 4.35 0.46 -20.84
N MET A 5 4.20 -0.85 -20.63
CA MET A 5 3.57 -1.40 -19.42
C MET A 5 4.44 -2.49 -18.79
N THR A 6 4.55 -2.45 -17.47
CA THR A 6 5.12 -3.54 -16.66
C THR A 6 4.04 -4.16 -15.77
N GLY A 7 4.26 -5.37 -15.26
CA GLY A 7 3.30 -6.00 -14.33
C GLY A 7 2.03 -6.55 -15.00
N VAL A 8 1.94 -6.56 -16.34
CA VAL A 8 0.75 -6.98 -17.10
C VAL A 8 0.34 -8.45 -16.91
N SER A 9 1.23 -9.28 -16.37
CA SER A 9 0.94 -10.67 -16.02
C SER A 9 0.38 -10.84 -14.61
N GLY A 10 0.21 -9.76 -13.83
CA GLY A 10 -0.52 -9.73 -12.57
C GLY A 10 -2.02 -9.55 -12.78
N ASP A 11 -2.80 -9.50 -11.70
CA ASP A 11 -4.26 -9.37 -11.78
C ASP A 11 -4.68 -7.95 -12.20
N MET A 12 -4.22 -6.91 -11.49
CA MET A 12 -4.41 -5.50 -11.89
C MET A 12 -3.86 -5.24 -13.31
N GLY A 13 -2.67 -5.74 -13.62
CA GLY A 13 -2.02 -5.50 -14.91
C GLY A 13 -2.75 -6.13 -16.10
N ARG A 14 -3.48 -7.24 -15.90
CA ARG A 14 -4.32 -7.86 -16.95
C ARG A 14 -5.53 -7.01 -17.28
N GLU A 15 -6.25 -6.54 -16.25
CA GLU A 15 -7.39 -5.65 -16.44
C GLU A 15 -6.96 -4.31 -17.05
N ALA A 16 -5.85 -3.74 -16.56
CA ALA A 16 -5.27 -2.52 -17.12
C ALA A 16 -4.93 -2.66 -18.61
N LEU A 17 -4.25 -3.73 -19.01
CA LEU A 17 -3.91 -3.99 -20.42
C LEU A 17 -5.16 -4.10 -21.29
N LYS A 18 -6.19 -4.80 -20.81
CA LYS A 18 -7.48 -4.94 -21.51
C LYS A 18 -8.17 -3.59 -21.69
N ALA A 19 -8.26 -2.79 -20.62
CA ALA A 19 -8.89 -1.47 -20.66
C ALA A 19 -8.15 -0.50 -21.59
N VAL A 20 -6.81 -0.49 -21.55
CA VAL A 20 -5.96 0.33 -22.42
C VAL A 20 -6.11 -0.06 -23.89
N LEU A 21 -6.12 -1.35 -24.22
CA LEU A 21 -6.28 -1.81 -25.61
C LEU A 21 -7.69 -1.61 -26.19
N ALA A 22 -8.68 -1.37 -25.31
CA ALA A 22 -10.05 -1.03 -25.66
C ALA A 22 -10.27 0.48 -25.90
N LEU A 23 -9.25 1.33 -25.69
CA LEU A 23 -9.36 2.76 -25.91
C LEU A 23 -9.73 3.09 -27.37
N PRO A 24 -10.73 3.98 -27.61
CA PRO A 24 -11.12 4.39 -28.95
C PRO A 24 -10.01 5.06 -29.76
N VAL A 25 -9.09 5.75 -29.06
CA VAL A 25 -7.94 6.45 -29.66
C VAL A 25 -6.88 5.51 -30.24
N GLY A 26 -7.00 4.20 -30.04
CA GLY A 26 -6.07 3.21 -30.54
C GLY A 26 -4.72 3.25 -29.80
N ALA A 27 -4.57 2.37 -28.81
CA ALA A 27 -3.30 2.17 -28.13
C ALA A 27 -2.47 1.06 -28.80
N CYS A 28 -1.18 1.34 -29.01
CA CYS A 28 -0.14 0.35 -29.22
C CYS A 28 0.61 0.18 -27.90
N VAL A 29 0.65 -1.04 -27.37
CA VAL A 29 1.19 -1.32 -26.05
C VAL A 29 2.45 -2.19 -26.18
N ARG A 30 3.55 -1.74 -25.58
CA ARG A 30 4.73 -2.58 -25.36
C ARG A 30 4.72 -3.11 -23.94
N VAL A 31 4.83 -4.42 -23.76
CA VAL A 31 4.78 -5.05 -22.43
C VAL A 31 6.09 -5.74 -22.09
N LEU A 32 6.54 -5.58 -20.84
CA LEU A 32 7.67 -6.34 -20.31
C LEU A 32 7.19 -7.63 -19.65
N LEU A 33 7.70 -8.77 -20.12
CA LEU A 33 7.37 -10.10 -19.60
C LEU A 33 8.64 -10.88 -19.26
N THR A 34 8.72 -11.35 -18.01
CA THR A 34 9.83 -12.21 -17.56
C THR A 34 9.89 -13.52 -18.36
N PRO A 35 11.10 -14.08 -18.57
CA PRO A 35 11.32 -15.28 -19.39
C PRO A 35 10.89 -16.55 -18.66
N LYS A 36 9.61 -16.64 -18.31
CA LYS A 36 8.98 -17.80 -17.66
C LYS A 36 8.00 -18.44 -18.63
N LYS A 37 7.90 -19.78 -18.66
CA LYS A 37 7.00 -20.53 -19.55
C LYS A 37 5.56 -20.00 -19.57
N LYS A 38 4.99 -19.70 -18.41
CA LYS A 38 3.63 -19.12 -18.30
C LYS A 38 3.47 -17.78 -19.03
N ASN A 39 4.54 -16.98 -19.10
CA ASN A 39 4.55 -15.70 -19.81
C ASN A 39 4.78 -15.87 -21.31
N ASP A 40 5.31 -17.01 -21.76
CA ASP A 40 5.37 -17.37 -23.18
C ASP A 40 4.02 -17.78 -23.73
N GLU A 41 3.25 -18.53 -22.95
CA GLU A 41 1.85 -18.80 -23.25
C GLU A 41 1.03 -17.51 -23.27
N PHE A 42 1.23 -16.64 -22.27
CA PHE A 42 0.52 -15.36 -22.22
C PHE A 42 0.87 -14.46 -23.42
N ALA A 43 2.14 -14.33 -23.80
CA ALA A 43 2.53 -13.55 -24.96
C ALA A 43 1.96 -14.09 -26.27
N ARG A 44 1.93 -15.42 -26.47
CA ARG A 44 1.29 -16.04 -27.64
C ARG A 44 -0.20 -15.71 -27.69
N ARG A 45 -0.89 -15.71 -26.54
CA ARG A 45 -2.29 -15.28 -26.46
C ARG A 45 -2.44 -13.81 -26.86
N LEU A 46 -1.64 -12.91 -26.28
CA LEU A 46 -1.69 -11.48 -26.60
C LEU A 46 -1.44 -11.22 -28.09
N LYS A 47 -0.47 -11.89 -28.70
CA LYS A 47 -0.18 -11.76 -30.13
C LYS A 47 -1.31 -12.26 -31.02
N ARG A 48 -1.95 -13.36 -30.64
CA ARG A 48 -3.13 -13.88 -31.37
C ARG A 48 -4.33 -12.93 -31.27
N GLU A 49 -4.55 -12.32 -30.11
CA GLU A 49 -5.72 -11.47 -29.84
C GLU A 49 -5.56 -10.05 -30.37
N TYR A 50 -4.37 -9.46 -30.26
CA TYR A 50 -4.13 -8.05 -30.55
C TYR A 50 -3.13 -7.78 -31.68
N GLY A 51 -2.47 -8.81 -32.21
CA GLY A 51 -1.58 -8.71 -33.36
C GLY A 51 -0.45 -7.70 -33.18
N ALA A 52 -0.38 -6.73 -34.10
CA ALA A 52 0.63 -5.68 -34.11
C ALA A 52 0.42 -4.61 -33.02
N ARG A 53 -0.78 -4.52 -32.41
CA ARG A 53 -1.05 -3.55 -31.34
C ARG A 53 -0.33 -3.86 -30.03
N VAL A 54 0.17 -5.08 -29.85
CA VAL A 54 0.93 -5.47 -28.66
C VAL A 54 2.34 -5.91 -29.06
N GLU A 55 3.35 -5.24 -28.54
CA GLU A 55 4.76 -5.62 -28.66
C GLU A 55 5.24 -6.27 -27.36
N ILE A 56 6.03 -7.34 -27.45
CA ILE A 56 6.51 -8.11 -26.30
C ILE A 56 8.00 -7.88 -26.12
N VAL A 57 8.40 -7.32 -24.98
CA VAL A 57 9.80 -7.29 -24.53
C VAL A 57 10.00 -8.40 -23.52
N ARG A 58 10.92 -9.32 -23.84
CA ARG A 58 11.39 -10.32 -22.87
C ARG A 58 12.51 -9.72 -22.04
N GLY A 59 12.32 -9.72 -20.73
CA GLY A 59 13.29 -9.13 -19.81
C GLY A 59 12.80 -9.08 -18.36
N ASP A 60 13.62 -8.48 -17.51
CA ASP A 60 13.36 -8.26 -16.10
C ASP A 60 13.39 -6.76 -15.79
N VAL A 61 12.43 -6.28 -14.98
CA VAL A 61 12.35 -4.87 -14.62
C VAL A 61 13.55 -4.40 -13.79
N THR A 62 14.28 -5.32 -13.17
CA THR A 62 15.51 -4.99 -12.43
C THR A 62 16.71 -4.77 -13.34
N ARG A 63 16.58 -4.97 -14.65
CA ARG A 63 17.65 -4.79 -15.63
C ARG A 63 17.43 -3.51 -16.41
N ARG A 64 18.36 -2.56 -16.28
CA ARG A 64 18.28 -1.26 -16.94
C ARG A 64 18.09 -1.36 -18.46
N GLU A 65 18.85 -2.23 -19.12
CA GLU A 65 18.75 -2.47 -20.58
C GLU A 65 17.36 -2.94 -21.03
N ASP A 66 16.68 -3.74 -20.21
CA ASP A 66 15.33 -4.24 -20.51
C ASP A 66 14.30 -3.12 -20.36
N CYS A 67 14.49 -2.25 -19.36
CA CYS A 67 13.70 -1.04 -19.18
C CYS A 67 13.90 -0.06 -20.34
N ASP A 68 15.15 0.18 -20.78
CA ASP A 68 15.47 1.06 -21.91
C ASP A 68 14.76 0.58 -23.20
N ARG A 69 14.83 -0.73 -23.50
CA ARG A 69 14.11 -1.33 -24.63
C ARG A 69 12.59 -1.18 -24.49
N LEU A 70 12.07 -1.31 -23.28
CA LEU A 70 10.64 -1.17 -23.02
C LEU A 70 10.16 0.28 -23.29
N VAL A 71 10.89 1.29 -22.81
CA VAL A 71 10.44 2.69 -22.88
C VAL A 71 10.79 3.38 -24.19
N ALA A 72 11.63 2.78 -25.04
CA ALA A 72 12.09 3.38 -26.30
C ALA A 72 10.95 3.86 -27.20
N GLY A 73 10.80 5.18 -27.35
CA GLY A 73 9.77 5.80 -28.19
C GLY A 73 8.33 5.64 -27.66
N ALA A 74 8.16 5.31 -26.39
CA ALA A 74 6.88 5.37 -25.71
C ALA A 74 6.48 6.84 -25.46
N GLU A 75 5.18 7.10 -25.38
CA GLU A 75 4.61 8.39 -24.95
C GLU A 75 4.26 8.35 -23.46
N TYR A 76 3.86 7.17 -22.98
CA TYR A 76 3.49 6.91 -21.59
C TYR A 76 4.14 5.63 -21.09
N VAL A 77 4.45 5.60 -19.81
CA VAL A 77 4.91 4.40 -19.11
C VAL A 77 4.01 4.15 -17.90
N LEU A 78 3.33 3.02 -17.87
CA LEU A 78 2.53 2.54 -16.75
C LEU A 78 3.30 1.44 -16.00
N HIS A 79 3.87 1.81 -14.86
CA HIS A 79 4.73 0.96 -14.06
C HIS A 79 3.98 0.31 -12.89
N MET A 80 3.53 -0.92 -13.11
CA MET A 80 2.76 -1.73 -12.15
C MET A 80 3.52 -2.97 -11.65
N ALA A 81 4.74 -3.22 -12.13
CA ALA A 81 5.50 -4.37 -11.67
C ALA A 81 5.87 -4.24 -10.19
N GLY A 82 5.60 -5.31 -9.44
CA GLY A 82 5.95 -5.41 -8.03
C GLY A 82 5.82 -6.85 -7.54
N VAL A 83 6.44 -7.11 -6.40
CA VAL A 83 6.32 -8.32 -5.60
C VAL A 83 5.56 -7.93 -4.35
N ILE A 84 4.38 -8.53 -4.18
CA ILE A 84 3.45 -8.29 -3.07
C ILE A 84 3.48 -9.48 -2.08
N PRO A 85 2.93 -9.31 -0.86
CA PRO A 85 2.69 -10.42 0.06
C PRO A 85 1.87 -11.56 -0.57
N PRO A 86 2.10 -12.83 -0.18
CA PRO A 86 3.08 -13.27 0.82
C PRO A 86 4.51 -13.41 0.26
N VAL A 87 4.70 -13.29 -1.06
CA VAL A 87 6.01 -13.51 -1.70
C VAL A 87 7.06 -12.49 -1.22
N SER A 88 6.65 -11.24 -0.97
CA SER A 88 7.57 -10.22 -0.43
C SER A 88 8.10 -10.56 0.95
N ASP A 89 7.31 -11.28 1.76
CA ASP A 89 7.59 -11.51 3.18
C ASP A 89 8.50 -12.72 3.31
N HIS A 90 8.25 -13.75 2.50
CA HIS A 90 9.12 -14.92 2.36
C HIS A 90 10.43 -14.61 1.61
N ALA A 91 10.44 -13.59 0.76
CA ALA A 91 11.62 -13.19 -0.02
C ALA A 91 11.87 -11.66 0.00
N PRO A 92 12.26 -11.06 1.15
CA PRO A 92 12.50 -9.62 1.26
C PRO A 92 13.57 -9.11 0.29
N SER A 93 14.60 -9.91 -0.01
CA SER A 93 15.63 -9.54 -0.98
C SER A 93 15.08 -9.43 -2.41
N LEU A 94 14.14 -10.30 -2.78
CA LEU A 94 13.44 -10.21 -4.07
C LEU A 94 12.52 -8.98 -4.09
N SER A 95 11.79 -8.73 -3.01
CA SER A 95 11.00 -7.51 -2.85
C SER A 95 11.85 -6.26 -3.03
N HIS A 96 13.04 -6.18 -2.41
CA HIS A 96 13.95 -5.04 -2.58
C HIS A 96 14.40 -4.88 -4.03
N ARG A 97 14.87 -5.97 -4.65
CA ARG A 97 15.36 -5.94 -6.04
C ARG A 97 14.28 -5.48 -7.01
N VAL A 98 13.05 -5.97 -6.86
CA VAL A 98 11.97 -5.67 -7.81
C VAL A 98 11.27 -4.35 -7.47
N ASN A 99 10.80 -4.17 -6.23
CA ASN A 99 9.98 -3.02 -5.86
C ASN A 99 10.79 -1.73 -5.82
N PHE A 100 12.00 -1.76 -5.23
CA PHE A 100 12.87 -0.58 -5.24
C PHE A 100 13.76 -0.59 -6.49
N GLY A 101 14.57 -1.64 -6.68
CA GLY A 101 15.56 -1.67 -7.77
C GLY A 101 14.93 -1.63 -9.16
N GLY A 102 13.80 -2.30 -9.36
CA GLY A 102 13.06 -2.27 -10.62
C GLY A 102 12.40 -0.93 -10.91
N THR A 103 11.82 -0.28 -9.89
CA THR A 103 11.31 1.08 -10.04
C THR A 103 12.44 2.07 -10.34
N ALA A 104 13.56 2.01 -9.64
CA ALA A 104 14.71 2.85 -9.93
C ALA A 104 15.22 2.67 -11.37
N ALA A 105 15.37 1.41 -11.83
CA ALA A 105 15.78 1.12 -13.20
C ALA A 105 14.79 1.65 -14.25
N MET A 106 13.48 1.54 -13.99
CA MET A 106 12.45 2.07 -14.87
C MET A 106 12.44 3.60 -14.90
N THR A 107 12.54 4.24 -13.73
CA THR A 107 12.61 5.70 -13.60
C THR A 107 13.83 6.26 -14.31
N ASP A 108 14.99 5.62 -14.17
CA ASP A 108 16.20 6.05 -14.89
C ASP A 108 16.09 5.84 -16.41
N ALA A 109 15.42 4.78 -16.85
CA ALA A 109 15.15 4.53 -18.27
C ALA A 109 14.23 5.62 -18.85
N VAL A 110 13.16 5.98 -18.14
CA VAL A 110 12.30 7.11 -18.50
C VAL A 110 13.09 8.41 -18.55
N ARG A 111 13.87 8.71 -17.51
CA ARG A 111 14.65 9.95 -17.41
C ARG A 111 15.64 10.13 -18.58
N ALA A 112 16.17 9.04 -19.11
CA ALA A 112 17.12 9.05 -20.23
C ALA A 112 16.48 9.25 -21.61
N CYS A 113 15.14 9.19 -21.73
CA CYS A 113 14.44 9.40 -22.99
C CYS A 113 14.37 10.88 -23.37
N SER A 114 14.40 11.15 -24.68
CA SER A 114 14.10 12.45 -25.26
C SER A 114 13.28 12.25 -26.55
N PRO A 115 12.00 12.70 -26.62
CA PRO A 115 11.21 13.28 -25.53
C PRO A 115 10.97 12.28 -24.38
N GLN A 116 10.82 12.78 -23.15
CA GLN A 116 10.56 11.94 -21.98
C GLN A 116 9.10 11.48 -21.94
N PRO A 117 8.80 10.17 -21.81
CA PRO A 117 7.42 9.72 -21.66
C PRO A 117 6.86 10.08 -20.29
N ALA A 118 5.56 10.36 -20.23
CA ALA A 118 4.88 10.57 -18.95
C ALA A 118 4.85 9.27 -18.13
N PHE A 119 5.18 9.35 -16.84
CA PHE A 119 5.38 8.19 -15.98
C PHE A 119 4.27 8.02 -14.94
N ILE A 120 3.55 6.90 -14.97
CA ILE A 120 2.56 6.52 -13.95
C ILE A 120 3.16 5.40 -13.10
N HIS A 121 3.43 5.68 -11.83
CA HIS A 121 3.96 4.71 -10.88
C HIS A 121 2.90 4.27 -9.87
N ILE A 122 2.75 2.95 -9.72
CA ILE A 122 1.88 2.38 -8.68
C ILE A 122 2.69 2.15 -7.40
N SER A 123 2.47 3.03 -6.43
CA SER A 123 2.87 2.85 -5.03
C SER A 123 1.81 2.00 -4.30
N SER A 124 1.61 2.18 -2.99
CA SER A 124 0.64 1.41 -2.22
C SER A 124 0.26 2.14 -0.95
N VAL A 125 -0.98 1.96 -0.48
CA VAL A 125 -1.44 2.36 0.87
C VAL A 125 -0.53 1.83 1.98
N ALA A 126 0.18 0.74 1.72
CA ALA A 126 1.08 0.12 2.67
C ALA A 126 2.21 1.06 3.13
N VAL A 127 2.52 2.14 2.38
CA VAL A 127 3.53 3.13 2.79
C VAL A 127 3.11 3.96 4.02
N TYR A 128 1.82 4.02 4.33
CA TYR A 128 1.30 4.66 5.55
C TYR A 128 1.49 3.78 6.80
N GLY A 129 1.65 2.47 6.61
CA GLY A 129 1.75 1.47 7.68
C GLY A 129 0.51 1.38 8.57
N ASN A 130 0.74 1.02 9.83
CA ASN A 130 -0.30 0.72 10.80
C ASN A 130 -1.30 1.86 11.04
N ARG A 131 -2.59 1.50 11.14
CA ARG A 131 -3.68 2.43 11.43
C ARG A 131 -4.72 1.81 12.35
N THR A 132 -5.36 2.64 13.16
CA THR A 132 -6.41 2.22 14.10
C THR A 132 -7.67 3.07 13.93
N MET A 133 -8.73 2.71 14.65
CA MET A 133 -9.97 3.49 14.70
C MET A 133 -9.88 4.80 15.49
N ALA A 134 -8.74 5.10 16.13
CA ALA A 134 -8.52 6.43 16.73
C ALA A 134 -8.42 7.51 15.64
N HIS A 135 -7.71 7.21 14.54
CA HIS A 135 -7.62 8.06 13.36
C HIS A 135 -7.81 7.21 12.10
N PRO A 136 -9.03 6.77 11.75
CA PRO A 136 -9.23 5.79 10.68
C PRO A 136 -9.06 6.38 9.28
N PHE A 137 -9.24 7.70 9.15
CA PHE A 137 -9.04 8.43 7.91
C PHE A 137 -7.61 8.91 7.76
N GLY A 138 -7.11 8.84 6.52
CA GLY A 138 -5.89 9.52 6.13
C GLY A 138 -5.99 10.15 4.76
N ARG A 139 -5.04 11.04 4.45
CA ARG A 139 -4.90 11.70 3.14
C ARG A 139 -3.44 11.76 2.70
N VAL A 140 -3.21 12.00 1.41
CA VAL A 140 -1.88 12.28 0.88
C VAL A 140 -1.26 13.44 1.68
N GLY A 141 -0.05 13.22 2.18
CA GLY A 141 0.64 14.14 3.09
C GLY A 141 0.67 13.63 4.53
N ASP A 142 -0.11 12.60 4.88
CA ASP A 142 -0.04 11.95 6.19
C ASP A 142 1.26 11.17 6.43
N PRO A 143 1.60 10.91 7.70
CA PRO A 143 2.77 10.14 8.10
C PRO A 143 3.00 8.85 7.32
N LEU A 144 4.18 8.72 6.74
CA LEU A 144 4.64 7.49 6.11
C LEU A 144 5.51 6.69 7.07
N LEU A 145 4.91 5.68 7.71
CA LEU A 145 5.52 4.88 8.78
C LEU A 145 5.38 3.38 8.50
N PRO A 146 6.25 2.79 7.65
CA PRO A 146 6.24 1.35 7.41
C PRO A 146 6.28 0.54 8.70
N SER A 147 5.40 -0.44 8.85
CA SER A 147 5.26 -1.23 10.07
C SER A 147 6.52 -2.09 10.30
N PRO A 148 6.95 -2.28 11.56
CA PRO A 148 7.98 -3.24 11.91
C PRO A 148 7.81 -4.60 11.21
N PHE A 149 8.92 -5.12 10.66
CA PHE A 149 9.01 -6.38 9.90
C PHE A 149 8.30 -6.41 8.52
N GLU A 150 7.65 -5.33 8.10
CA GLU A 150 6.99 -5.25 6.79
C GLU A 150 7.96 -4.76 5.70
N ALA A 151 8.64 -5.71 5.06
CA ALA A 151 9.64 -5.40 4.03
C ALA A 151 9.02 -4.75 2.79
N TYR A 152 7.81 -5.18 2.41
CA TYR A 152 7.08 -4.65 1.27
C TYR A 152 6.86 -3.14 1.39
N GLU A 153 6.35 -2.71 2.54
CA GLU A 153 6.06 -1.30 2.88
C GLU A 153 7.31 -0.44 2.73
N LEU A 154 8.43 -0.87 3.32
CA LEU A 154 9.71 -0.18 3.22
C LEU A 154 10.19 -0.05 1.78
N HIS A 155 10.13 -1.13 0.98
CA HIS A 155 10.63 -1.10 -0.40
C HIS A 155 9.75 -0.23 -1.31
N LYS A 156 8.42 -0.24 -1.11
CA LYS A 156 7.50 0.67 -1.80
C LYS A 156 7.75 2.12 -1.42
N LEU A 157 7.97 2.40 -0.12
CA LEU A 157 8.30 3.74 0.35
C LEU A 157 9.60 4.28 -0.31
N LYS A 158 10.65 3.45 -0.37
CA LYS A 158 11.92 3.82 -1.04
C LYS A 158 11.73 4.04 -2.54
N ALA A 159 10.92 3.20 -3.19
CA ALA A 159 10.63 3.32 -4.62
C ALA A 159 9.89 4.64 -4.92
N GLU A 160 8.86 4.95 -4.12
CA GLU A 160 8.08 6.17 -4.26
C GLU A 160 8.95 7.42 -4.16
N ARG A 161 9.83 7.48 -3.16
CA ARG A 161 10.78 8.59 -3.00
C ARG A 161 11.72 8.73 -4.19
N TYR A 162 12.22 7.60 -4.71
CA TYR A 162 13.12 7.63 -5.86
C TYR A 162 12.44 8.29 -7.07
N VAL A 163 11.16 8.00 -7.31
CA VAL A 163 10.39 8.64 -8.38
C VAL A 163 10.25 10.15 -8.16
N LEU A 164 9.90 10.56 -6.94
CA LEU A 164 9.73 11.98 -6.57
C LEU A 164 11.02 12.79 -6.77
N ASP A 165 12.16 12.23 -6.39
CA ASP A 165 13.46 12.90 -6.43
C ASP A 165 14.17 12.79 -7.80
N ALA A 166 13.65 11.98 -8.74
CA ALA A 166 14.32 11.69 -10.00
C ALA A 166 14.38 12.86 -10.99
N GLY A 167 13.60 13.93 -10.77
CA GLY A 167 13.53 15.07 -11.68
C GLY A 167 12.82 14.75 -13.00
N LEU A 168 11.83 13.85 -12.98
CA LEU A 168 11.00 13.57 -14.15
C LEU A 168 10.17 14.80 -14.54
N GLU A 169 10.03 15.07 -15.84
CA GLU A 169 9.29 16.20 -16.38
C GLU A 169 7.80 16.09 -16.08
N LYS A 170 7.25 14.87 -16.24
CA LYS A 170 5.83 14.55 -16.10
C LYS A 170 5.65 13.16 -15.49
N PHE A 171 5.18 13.09 -14.25
CA PHE A 171 4.91 11.83 -13.56
C PHE A 171 3.66 11.90 -12.69
N VAL A 172 3.13 10.76 -12.26
CA VAL A 172 2.12 10.68 -11.19
C VAL A 172 2.37 9.42 -10.37
N ILE A 173 2.13 9.52 -9.07
CA ILE A 173 2.23 8.39 -8.15
C ILE A 173 0.83 8.07 -7.62
N LEU A 174 0.45 6.82 -7.74
CA LEU A 174 -0.85 6.33 -7.28
C LEU A 174 -0.62 5.34 -6.13
N ARG A 175 -1.05 5.71 -4.92
CA ARG A 175 -1.04 4.85 -3.73
C ARG A 175 -2.27 3.97 -3.75
N GLU A 176 -2.10 2.80 -4.35
CA GLU A 176 -3.17 1.81 -4.49
C GLU A 176 -3.64 1.31 -3.11
N GLY A 177 -4.96 1.37 -2.88
CA GLY A 177 -5.64 0.76 -1.75
C GLY A 177 -5.59 -0.77 -1.74
N ALA A 178 -6.38 -1.38 -0.86
CA ALA A 178 -6.50 -2.84 -0.82
C ALA A 178 -7.18 -3.34 -2.11
N MET A 179 -6.64 -4.37 -2.74
CA MET A 179 -7.05 -4.76 -4.10
C MET A 179 -8.02 -5.94 -4.08
N LEU A 180 -9.24 -5.74 -4.59
CA LEU A 180 -10.18 -6.84 -4.87
C LEU A 180 -9.81 -7.52 -6.19
N HIS A 181 -9.53 -8.83 -6.13
CA HIS A 181 -9.21 -9.63 -7.29
C HIS A 181 -9.72 -11.08 -7.19
N PRO A 182 -9.99 -11.78 -8.32
CA PRO A 182 -10.72 -13.05 -8.31
C PRO A 182 -10.01 -14.22 -7.60
N LYS A 183 -8.70 -14.11 -7.35
CA LYS A 183 -7.88 -15.17 -6.74
C LYS A 183 -7.66 -14.98 -5.24
N MET A 184 -8.31 -13.99 -4.64
CA MET A 184 -8.06 -13.63 -3.24
C MET A 184 -8.31 -14.80 -2.28
N LEU A 185 -9.42 -15.52 -2.43
CA LEU A 185 -9.72 -16.69 -1.59
C LEU A 185 -8.65 -17.78 -1.74
N GLU A 186 -8.29 -18.16 -2.97
CA GLU A 186 -7.27 -19.18 -3.25
C GLU A 186 -5.93 -18.81 -2.59
N ASN A 187 -5.50 -17.55 -2.73
CA ASN A 187 -4.27 -17.06 -2.13
C ASN A 187 -4.31 -17.12 -0.60
N ASN A 188 -5.42 -16.69 0.02
CA ASN A 188 -5.60 -16.71 1.47
C ASN A 188 -5.58 -18.12 2.08
N MET A 189 -5.92 -19.15 1.29
CA MET A 189 -5.88 -20.55 1.76
C MET A 189 -4.50 -21.20 1.62
N SER A 190 -3.51 -20.52 1.04
CA SER A 190 -2.19 -21.07 0.74
C SER A 190 -1.08 -20.60 1.68
N ASP A 191 -1.35 -19.58 2.49
CA ASP A 191 -0.37 -18.88 3.34
C ASP A 191 -1.05 -18.30 4.60
N PRO A 192 -0.37 -18.21 5.77
CA PRO A 192 -0.97 -17.66 6.99
C PRO A 192 -1.20 -16.14 6.98
N LEU A 193 -0.87 -15.42 5.90
CA LEU A 193 -1.04 -13.97 5.77
C LEU A 193 -2.43 -13.46 6.21
N MET A 194 -3.49 -14.24 5.98
CA MET A 194 -4.85 -13.84 6.39
C MET A 194 -4.99 -13.63 7.90
N PHE A 195 -4.13 -14.23 8.73
CA PHE A 195 -4.12 -14.03 10.18
C PHE A 195 -3.38 -12.77 10.61
N HIS A 196 -2.74 -12.05 9.70
CA HIS A 196 -2.06 -10.78 10.00
C HIS A 196 -3.03 -9.60 10.07
N ILE A 197 -4.24 -9.77 9.52
CA ILE A 197 -5.26 -8.73 9.54
C ILE A 197 -5.62 -8.38 11.00
N VAL A 198 -5.72 -7.08 11.28
CA VAL A 198 -6.22 -6.60 12.57
C VAL A 198 -7.72 -6.39 12.44
N LEU A 199 -8.52 -6.96 13.34
CA LEU A 199 -9.98 -6.97 13.18
C LEU A 199 -10.61 -5.58 13.03
N ASN A 200 -10.07 -4.57 13.71
CA ASN A 200 -10.55 -3.18 13.62
C ASN A 200 -9.69 -2.29 12.70
N SER A 201 -8.76 -2.83 11.91
CA SER A 201 -7.99 -1.97 10.99
C SER A 201 -8.92 -1.41 9.91
N PRO A 202 -8.91 -0.10 9.64
CA PRO A 202 -9.63 0.50 8.52
C PRO A 202 -8.93 0.12 7.20
N LEU A 203 -9.69 -0.44 6.27
CA LEU A 203 -9.23 -0.87 4.95
C LEU A 203 -10.14 -0.27 3.88
N GLU A 204 -9.59 0.58 3.01
CA GLU A 204 -10.31 0.98 1.80
C GLU A 204 -9.86 0.13 0.61
N TRP A 205 -10.82 -0.58 0.05
CA TRP A 205 -10.69 -1.48 -1.08
C TRP A 205 -10.98 -0.77 -2.41
N VAL A 206 -10.39 -1.30 -3.48
CA VAL A 206 -10.69 -0.95 -4.87
C VAL A 206 -10.49 -2.19 -5.74
N SER A 207 -11.34 -2.35 -6.76
CA SER A 207 -11.24 -3.51 -7.65
C SER A 207 -10.20 -3.30 -8.74
N ALA A 208 -9.59 -4.41 -9.20
CA ALA A 208 -8.66 -4.37 -10.33
C ALA A 208 -9.29 -3.79 -11.61
N ARG A 209 -10.63 -3.85 -11.73
CA ARG A 209 -11.40 -3.32 -12.86
C ARG A 209 -11.58 -1.82 -12.77
N ASP A 210 -11.80 -1.30 -11.57
CA ASP A 210 -11.94 0.14 -11.33
C ASP A 210 -10.58 0.83 -11.50
N THR A 211 -9.51 0.26 -10.98
CA THR A 211 -8.14 0.76 -11.23
C THR A 211 -7.79 0.71 -12.73
N ALA A 212 -8.21 -0.33 -13.45
CA ALA A 212 -8.04 -0.40 -14.91
C ALA A 212 -8.87 0.68 -15.65
N ARG A 213 -10.09 0.98 -15.17
CA ARG A 213 -10.93 2.06 -15.68
C ARG A 213 -10.30 3.41 -15.44
N LEU A 214 -9.71 3.64 -14.25
CA LEU A 214 -8.93 4.83 -13.95
C LEU A 214 -7.82 5.04 -14.98
N PHE A 215 -7.00 4.02 -15.27
CA PHE A 215 -5.96 4.14 -16.30
C PHE A 215 -6.51 4.47 -17.69
N ALA A 216 -7.59 3.80 -18.11
CA ALA A 216 -8.21 4.10 -19.39
C ALA A 216 -8.71 5.55 -19.46
N HIS A 217 -9.32 6.05 -18.38
CA HIS A 217 -9.82 7.41 -18.31
C HIS A 217 -8.71 8.46 -18.24
N ILE A 218 -7.59 8.17 -17.55
CA ILE A 218 -6.37 8.99 -17.59
C ILE A 218 -5.93 9.19 -19.03
N PHE A 219 -5.70 8.09 -19.77
CA PHE A 219 -5.23 8.18 -21.16
C PHE A 219 -6.25 8.85 -22.09
N LEU A 220 -7.54 8.56 -21.92
CA LEU A 220 -8.59 9.15 -22.75
C LEU A 220 -8.68 10.67 -22.54
N ARG A 221 -8.73 11.14 -21.28
CA ARG A 221 -8.84 12.57 -20.98
C ARG A 221 -7.54 13.32 -21.28
N GLU A 222 -6.38 12.72 -21.03
CA GLU A 222 -5.09 13.27 -21.47
C GLU A 222 -5.03 13.47 -22.98
N SER A 223 -5.51 12.50 -23.78
CA SER A 223 -5.53 12.62 -25.25
C SER A 223 -6.38 13.79 -25.77
N LYS A 224 -7.23 14.35 -24.92
CA LYS A 224 -8.08 15.51 -25.19
C LYS A 224 -7.60 16.79 -24.50
N GLY A 225 -6.54 16.72 -23.68
CA GLY A 225 -6.06 17.85 -22.89
C GLY A 225 -6.96 18.21 -21.69
N GLU A 226 -7.73 17.25 -21.15
CA GLU A 226 -8.77 17.48 -20.14
C GLU A 226 -8.32 17.18 -18.68
N ILE A 227 -7.00 17.13 -18.38
CA ILE A 227 -6.49 16.67 -17.07
C ILE A 227 -5.51 17.64 -16.40
N ASP A 228 -5.90 18.92 -16.34
CA ASP A 228 -5.11 19.95 -15.65
C ASP A 228 -4.90 19.61 -14.16
N GLY A 229 -3.71 19.90 -13.64
CA GLY A 229 -3.34 19.62 -12.24
C GLY A 229 -3.12 18.15 -11.85
N PHE A 230 -3.39 17.18 -12.73
CA PHE A 230 -3.20 15.74 -12.42
C PHE A 230 -1.73 15.33 -12.34
N TRP A 231 -0.91 15.83 -13.26
CA TRP A 231 0.50 15.44 -13.34
C TRP A 231 1.35 16.15 -12.29
N ASN A 232 2.47 15.51 -11.97
CA ASN A 232 3.45 15.88 -10.95
C ASN A 232 2.85 15.91 -9.54
N ASN A 233 2.03 14.91 -9.24
CA ASN A 233 1.29 14.81 -7.99
C ASN A 233 1.23 13.35 -7.48
N VAL A 234 0.73 13.19 -6.26
CA VAL A 234 0.50 11.91 -5.59
C VAL A 234 -0.98 11.83 -5.23
N TYR A 235 -1.59 10.67 -5.45
CA TYR A 235 -3.00 10.41 -5.14
C TYR A 235 -3.17 9.06 -4.45
N ASN A 236 -4.16 8.97 -3.56
CA ASN A 236 -4.67 7.69 -3.08
C ASN A 236 -5.71 7.14 -4.07
N VAL A 237 -5.72 5.82 -4.25
CA VAL A 237 -6.70 5.13 -5.11
C VAL A 237 -7.53 4.19 -4.24
N GLY A 238 -8.82 4.50 -4.10
CA GLY A 238 -9.80 3.68 -3.38
C GLY A 238 -11.17 3.76 -4.05
N ALA A 239 -12.12 2.93 -3.62
CA ALA A 239 -13.51 2.97 -4.08
C ALA A 239 -14.39 3.93 -3.26
N GLY A 240 -13.78 4.82 -2.45
CA GLY A 240 -14.51 5.75 -1.61
C GLY A 240 -15.31 5.01 -0.54
N GLU A 241 -16.48 5.54 -0.18
CA GLU A 241 -17.35 4.96 0.85
C GLU A 241 -17.68 3.48 0.62
N MET A 242 -17.90 3.08 -0.64
CA MET A 242 -18.23 1.69 -1.03
C MET A 242 -17.05 0.71 -0.84
N GLY A 243 -15.83 1.24 -0.69
CA GLY A 243 -14.61 0.50 -0.46
C GLY A 243 -14.22 0.34 1.00
N ARG A 244 -14.83 1.09 1.92
CA ARG A 244 -14.34 1.22 3.30
C ARG A 244 -14.86 0.12 4.20
N ASP A 245 -14.01 -0.78 4.65
CA ASP A 245 -14.38 -1.83 5.61
C ASP A 245 -13.38 -1.89 6.76
N THR A 246 -13.75 -2.60 7.83
CA THR A 246 -12.78 -3.06 8.82
C THR A 246 -12.14 -4.38 8.39
N GLY A 247 -11.09 -4.79 9.09
CA GLY A 247 -10.55 -6.14 8.93
C GLY A 247 -11.59 -7.23 9.20
N TYR A 248 -12.47 -7.03 10.18
CA TYR A 248 -13.58 -7.94 10.49
C TYR A 248 -14.60 -8.00 9.35
N ASP A 249 -15.04 -6.85 8.83
CA ASP A 249 -16.02 -6.81 7.72
C ASP A 249 -15.47 -7.49 6.45
N THR A 250 -14.16 -7.29 6.18
CA THR A 250 -13.45 -8.00 5.11
C THR A 250 -13.53 -9.52 5.27
N LEU A 251 -13.35 -10.04 6.48
CA LEU A 251 -13.47 -11.47 6.76
C LEU A 251 -14.92 -11.93 6.62
N VAL A 252 -15.91 -11.14 7.05
CA VAL A 252 -17.34 -11.46 6.86
C VAL A 252 -17.64 -11.65 5.38
N ASP A 253 -17.32 -10.67 4.54
CA ASP A 253 -17.64 -10.72 3.12
C ASP A 253 -16.89 -11.86 2.39
N GLY A 254 -15.62 -12.08 2.70
CA GLY A 254 -14.84 -13.16 2.12
C GLY A 254 -15.39 -14.55 2.48
N PHE A 255 -15.80 -14.77 3.73
CA PHE A 255 -16.31 -16.06 4.20
C PHE A 255 -17.79 -16.29 3.92
N ALA A 256 -18.56 -15.23 3.68
CA ALA A 256 -19.94 -15.32 3.20
C ALA A 256 -20.04 -16.07 1.85
N VAL A 257 -18.99 -16.03 1.02
CA VAL A 257 -18.92 -16.74 -0.27
C VAL A 257 -19.01 -18.26 -0.10
N ILE A 258 -18.41 -18.82 0.95
CA ILE A 258 -18.55 -20.23 1.31
C ILE A 258 -19.75 -20.48 2.25
N GLY A 259 -20.55 -19.44 2.47
CA GLY A 259 -21.76 -19.45 3.27
C GLY A 259 -21.54 -19.64 4.76
N GLY A 260 -20.42 -19.15 5.28
CA GLY A 260 -20.22 -19.07 6.72
C GLY A 260 -19.90 -17.67 7.18
N ASP A 261 -19.57 -17.61 8.46
CA ASP A 261 -19.32 -16.40 9.22
C ASP A 261 -17.95 -16.56 9.90
N PRO A 262 -17.11 -15.51 9.96
CA PRO A 262 -15.78 -15.60 10.55
C PRO A 262 -15.82 -16.11 12.00
N GLU A 263 -16.86 -15.81 12.77
CA GLU A 263 -16.94 -16.26 14.17
C GLU A 263 -17.08 -17.78 14.29
N ARG A 264 -17.65 -18.43 13.26
CA ARG A 264 -17.77 -19.89 13.17
C ARG A 264 -16.41 -20.57 12.95
N TYR A 265 -15.51 -19.90 12.24
CA TYR A 265 -14.28 -20.49 11.72
C TYR A 265 -13.04 -20.11 12.52
N PHE A 266 -13.07 -18.93 13.13
CA PHE A 266 -11.91 -18.34 13.76
C PHE A 266 -12.06 -18.21 15.28
N ARG A 267 -10.92 -18.02 15.94
CA ARG A 267 -10.87 -17.53 17.32
C ARG A 267 -10.25 -16.13 17.29
N PRO A 268 -10.78 -15.17 18.07
CA PRO A 268 -10.26 -13.80 18.03
C PRO A 268 -8.77 -13.71 18.37
N GLU A 269 -8.31 -14.56 19.30
CA GLU A 269 -6.90 -14.67 19.72
C GLU A 269 -5.91 -15.10 18.61
N TRP A 270 -6.39 -15.48 17.43
CA TRP A 270 -5.52 -15.77 16.29
C TRP A 270 -5.04 -14.52 15.55
N PHE A 271 -5.67 -13.38 15.80
CA PHE A 271 -5.39 -12.13 15.11
C PHE A 271 -4.57 -11.16 15.97
N PRO A 272 -3.65 -10.40 15.36
CA PRO A 272 -2.92 -9.35 16.05
C PRO A 272 -3.82 -8.15 16.40
N THR A 273 -3.30 -7.28 17.25
CA THR A 273 -4.01 -6.06 17.70
C THR A 273 -3.49 -4.78 17.06
N ARG A 274 -2.32 -4.84 16.41
CA ARG A 274 -1.67 -3.74 15.69
C ARG A 274 -0.71 -4.28 14.62
N ASN A 275 0.03 -3.38 13.96
CA ASN A 275 1.08 -3.66 12.98
C ASN A 275 0.58 -4.19 11.62
N PHE A 276 -0.59 -3.70 11.18
CA PHE A 276 -1.15 -4.03 9.86
C PHE A 276 -1.49 -2.76 9.09
N HIS A 277 -1.02 -2.66 7.84
CA HIS A 277 -1.25 -1.47 7.04
C HIS A 277 -2.68 -1.37 6.50
N GLY A 278 -3.17 -0.13 6.45
CA GLY A 278 -4.50 0.19 5.97
C GLY A 278 -4.89 1.60 6.39
N LEU A 279 -5.83 2.21 5.68
CA LEU A 279 -6.61 3.35 6.16
C LEU A 279 -7.81 3.57 5.24
N TRP A 280 -8.76 4.38 5.69
CA TRP A 280 -9.79 4.95 4.82
C TRP A 280 -9.30 6.26 4.24
N PHE A 281 -9.49 6.47 2.94
CA PHE A 281 -9.01 7.66 2.28
C PHE A 281 -10.03 8.78 2.44
N TYR A 282 -9.61 9.87 3.06
CA TYR A 282 -10.39 11.11 3.10
C TYR A 282 -10.42 11.79 1.72
N ASP A 283 -9.37 11.58 0.92
CA ASP A 283 -9.12 12.19 -0.38
C ASP A 283 -9.38 11.24 -1.57
N ALA A 284 -10.03 10.09 -1.37
CA ALA A 284 -10.37 9.17 -2.46
C ALA A 284 -11.28 9.79 -3.54
N GLY A 285 -12.00 10.87 -3.20
CA GLY A 285 -12.84 11.61 -4.15
C GLY A 285 -12.04 12.37 -5.23
N GLU A 286 -10.78 12.73 -4.99
CA GLU A 286 -9.99 13.55 -5.93
C GLU A 286 -9.89 12.90 -7.32
N LEU A 287 -9.57 11.60 -7.37
CA LEU A 287 -9.47 10.87 -8.64
C LEU A 287 -10.84 10.53 -9.23
N GLU A 288 -11.87 10.39 -8.41
CA GLU A 288 -13.24 10.15 -8.89
C GLU A 288 -13.78 11.38 -9.61
N GLU A 289 -13.57 12.58 -9.07
CA GLU A 289 -13.92 13.84 -9.74
C GLU A 289 -13.19 14.00 -11.08
N LEU A 290 -11.89 13.67 -11.10
CA LEU A 290 -11.05 13.80 -12.29
C LEU A 290 -11.34 12.73 -13.35
N PHE A 291 -11.76 11.52 -12.97
CA PHE A 291 -11.79 10.39 -13.91
C PHE A 291 -13.08 9.58 -13.91
N SER A 292 -13.92 9.63 -12.89
CA SER A 292 -15.19 8.88 -12.82
C SER A 292 -14.99 7.37 -13.01
N PHE A 293 -14.17 6.79 -12.15
CA PHE A 293 -13.66 5.42 -12.25
C PHE A 293 -14.26 4.45 -11.22
N GLN A 294 -14.75 4.94 -10.08
CA GLN A 294 -15.30 4.11 -9.01
C GLN A 294 -16.64 3.51 -9.45
N ARG A 295 -16.81 2.20 -9.26
CA ARG A 295 -18.02 1.46 -9.64
C ARG A 295 -18.28 0.25 -8.75
N ASP A 296 -17.24 -0.50 -8.41
CA ASP A 296 -17.35 -1.76 -7.68
C ASP A 296 -17.24 -1.50 -6.16
N GLY A 297 -18.28 -1.85 -5.40
CA GLY A 297 -18.23 -1.94 -3.93
C GLY A 297 -17.73 -3.31 -3.44
N VAL A 298 -17.25 -3.38 -2.20
CA VAL A 298 -16.69 -4.62 -1.62
C VAL A 298 -17.72 -5.75 -1.60
N HIS A 299 -18.89 -5.46 -1.05
CA HIS A 299 -19.94 -6.45 -0.85
C HIS A 299 -20.47 -6.99 -2.18
N GLU A 300 -20.76 -6.11 -3.13
CA GLU A 300 -21.24 -6.49 -4.47
C GLU A 300 -20.20 -7.32 -5.23
N TYR A 301 -18.91 -6.99 -5.07
CA TYR A 301 -17.82 -7.74 -5.67
C TYR A 301 -17.80 -9.20 -5.15
N TRP A 302 -17.90 -9.39 -3.84
CA TRP A 302 -17.93 -10.73 -3.26
C TRP A 302 -19.17 -11.54 -3.64
N GLN A 303 -20.33 -10.88 -3.77
CA GLN A 303 -21.52 -11.54 -4.31
C GLN A 303 -21.34 -11.99 -5.77
N GLU A 304 -20.64 -11.21 -6.60
CA GLU A 304 -20.31 -11.59 -7.98
C GLU A 304 -19.40 -12.83 -8.01
N ILE A 305 -18.35 -12.86 -7.16
CA ILE A 305 -17.46 -14.01 -7.02
C ILE A 305 -18.24 -15.26 -6.58
N ALA A 306 -19.12 -15.14 -5.59
CA ALA A 306 -19.94 -16.26 -5.13
C ALA A 306 -20.84 -16.82 -6.25
N LYS A 307 -21.43 -15.94 -7.08
CA LYS A 307 -22.25 -16.34 -8.24
C LYS A 307 -21.41 -17.01 -9.33
N ALA A 308 -20.19 -16.53 -9.57
CA ALA A 308 -19.28 -17.08 -10.57
C ALA A 308 -18.68 -18.43 -10.17
N HIS A 309 -18.67 -18.76 -8.87
CA HIS A 309 -18.11 -20.00 -8.34
C HIS A 309 -19.13 -20.79 -7.50
N PRO A 310 -20.18 -21.40 -8.10
CA PRO A 310 -21.21 -22.13 -7.37
C PRO A 310 -20.69 -23.26 -6.48
N LEU A 311 -19.53 -23.84 -6.81
CA LEU A 311 -18.87 -24.87 -5.99
C LEU A 311 -18.48 -24.36 -4.59
N PHE A 312 -18.22 -23.06 -4.41
CA PHE A 312 -17.93 -22.49 -3.10
C PHE A 312 -19.13 -22.59 -2.14
N ALA A 313 -20.36 -22.58 -2.67
CA ALA A 313 -21.56 -22.78 -1.87
C ALA A 313 -21.62 -24.18 -1.23
N LEU A 314 -20.87 -25.17 -1.74
CA LEU A 314 -20.73 -26.48 -1.09
C LEU A 314 -19.97 -26.38 0.24
N GLY A 315 -19.24 -25.30 0.51
CA GLY A 315 -18.66 -25.04 1.82
C GLY A 315 -19.69 -24.99 2.94
N LYS A 316 -20.95 -24.60 2.64
CA LYS A 316 -22.06 -24.54 3.61
C LYS A 316 -22.35 -25.87 4.29
N VAL A 317 -22.14 -26.98 3.58
CA VAL A 317 -22.44 -28.32 4.09
C VAL A 317 -21.25 -28.98 4.77
N VAL A 318 -20.06 -28.37 4.72
CA VAL A 318 -18.87 -28.85 5.40
C VAL A 318 -18.92 -28.41 6.88
N PRO A 319 -18.85 -29.34 7.85
CA PRO A 319 -18.75 -28.97 9.26
C PRO A 319 -17.54 -28.07 9.52
N PRO A 320 -17.70 -26.96 10.27
CA PRO A 320 -16.63 -26.01 10.53
C PRO A 320 -15.46 -26.64 11.30
N GLU A 321 -15.71 -27.69 12.08
CA GLU A 321 -14.67 -28.46 12.77
C GLU A 321 -13.71 -29.13 11.79
N LEU A 322 -14.21 -29.60 10.63
CA LEU A 322 -13.35 -30.17 9.59
C LEU A 322 -12.53 -29.09 8.88
N ILE A 323 -13.13 -27.94 8.60
CA ILE A 323 -12.41 -26.79 8.03
C ILE A 323 -11.32 -26.34 9.02
N HIS A 324 -11.64 -26.30 10.30
CA HIS A 324 -10.65 -26.00 11.33
C HIS A 324 -9.48 -27.00 11.33
N GLU A 325 -9.78 -28.30 11.47
CA GLU A 325 -8.77 -29.34 11.63
C GLU A 325 -7.88 -29.55 10.40
N PHE A 326 -8.45 -29.50 9.20
CA PHE A 326 -7.71 -29.82 7.98
C PHE A 326 -7.11 -28.61 7.27
N LEU A 327 -7.55 -27.39 7.61
CA LEU A 327 -7.13 -26.18 6.90
C LEU A 327 -6.54 -25.13 7.85
N PHE A 328 -7.32 -24.55 8.76
CA PHE A 328 -6.81 -23.46 9.60
C PHE A 328 -5.71 -23.91 10.56
N LYS A 329 -5.84 -25.09 11.16
CA LYS A 329 -4.80 -25.66 12.04
C LYS A 329 -3.46 -25.83 11.33
N LYS A 330 -3.46 -26.14 10.03
CA LYS A 330 -2.24 -26.20 9.22
C LYS A 330 -1.67 -24.79 9.03
N LEU A 331 -2.49 -23.82 8.63
CA LEU A 331 -2.06 -22.44 8.41
C LEU A 331 -1.51 -21.80 9.68
N LEU A 332 -2.17 -21.98 10.83
CA LEU A 332 -1.71 -21.45 12.13
C LEU A 332 -0.34 -21.99 12.58
N LYS A 333 0.04 -23.18 12.09
CA LYS A 333 1.35 -23.80 12.38
C LYS A 333 2.44 -23.44 11.38
N MET A 334 2.10 -22.76 10.29
CA MET A 334 3.08 -22.34 9.29
C MET A 334 3.98 -21.23 9.85
N GLU A 335 5.23 -21.25 9.39
CA GLU A 335 6.15 -20.15 9.63
C GLU A 335 5.55 -18.84 9.10
N GLY A 336 5.62 -17.78 9.90
CA GLY A 336 4.99 -16.50 9.58
C GLY A 336 3.56 -16.34 10.12
N SER A 337 2.93 -17.35 10.74
CA SER A 337 1.67 -17.14 11.45
C SER A 337 1.88 -16.43 12.80
N PRO A 338 1.00 -15.49 13.21
CA PRO A 338 1.03 -14.91 14.54
C PRO A 338 0.93 -15.94 15.68
N ALA A 339 0.14 -17.00 15.50
CA ALA A 339 0.05 -18.09 16.47
C ALA A 339 1.39 -18.83 16.63
N LYS A 340 2.11 -19.05 15.51
CA LYS A 340 3.43 -19.67 15.53
C LYS A 340 4.47 -18.79 16.22
N TRP A 341 4.41 -17.46 16.03
CA TRP A 341 5.29 -16.52 16.76
C TRP A 341 5.09 -16.59 18.27
N ILE A 342 3.84 -16.71 18.73
CA ILE A 342 3.50 -16.90 20.14
C ILE A 342 4.02 -18.24 20.65
N GLU A 343 3.80 -19.33 19.91
CA GLU A 343 4.28 -20.68 20.25
C GLU A 343 5.80 -20.73 20.39
N ASP A 344 6.53 -20.10 19.45
CA ASP A 344 7.99 -20.07 19.42
C ASP A 344 8.61 -19.06 20.38
N GLY A 345 7.79 -18.18 20.99
CA GLY A 345 8.27 -17.11 21.86
C GLY A 345 9.08 -16.04 21.12
N ASP A 346 8.73 -15.71 19.88
CA ASP A 346 9.35 -14.62 19.10
C ASP A 346 9.00 -13.26 19.72
N LYS A 347 9.80 -12.85 20.71
CA LYS A 347 9.59 -11.62 21.47
C LYS A 347 9.46 -10.38 20.60
N ALA A 348 10.15 -10.32 19.46
CA ALA A 348 10.12 -9.15 18.58
C ALA A 348 8.76 -9.01 17.92
N ARG A 349 8.28 -10.09 17.29
CA ARG A 349 7.00 -10.08 16.60
C ARG A 349 5.85 -10.05 17.59
N ILE A 350 5.97 -10.74 18.73
CA ILE A 350 5.01 -10.61 19.82
C ILE A 350 4.90 -9.14 20.27
N PHE A 351 6.02 -8.44 20.41
CA PHE A 351 5.98 -7.03 20.78
C PHE A 351 5.40 -6.15 19.65
N ALA A 352 5.88 -6.29 18.42
CA ALA A 352 5.40 -5.51 17.28
C ALA A 352 3.88 -5.66 17.06
N TYR A 353 3.36 -6.89 17.02
CA TYR A 353 1.98 -7.17 16.62
C TYR A 353 0.97 -7.20 17.78
N PHE A 354 1.43 -7.38 19.03
CA PHE A 354 0.54 -7.52 20.19
C PHE A 354 0.82 -6.55 21.34
N GLY A 355 1.92 -5.79 21.31
CA GLY A 355 2.34 -4.97 22.47
C GLY A 355 2.98 -5.80 23.58
N GLY A 356 3.53 -6.97 23.25
CA GLY A 356 4.30 -7.81 24.17
C GLY A 356 3.48 -8.95 24.79
N GLY A 357 4.10 -9.68 25.72
CA GLY A 357 3.48 -10.86 26.34
C GLY A 357 2.19 -10.54 27.11
N GLU A 358 2.12 -9.38 27.78
CA GLU A 358 0.88 -8.92 28.43
C GLU A 358 -0.22 -8.60 27.42
N GLY A 359 0.14 -8.12 26.23
CA GLY A 359 -0.78 -7.93 25.12
C GLY A 359 -1.41 -9.25 24.66
N VAL A 360 -0.60 -10.30 24.51
CA VAL A 360 -1.08 -11.66 24.17
C VAL A 360 -2.01 -12.20 25.25
N LYS A 361 -1.68 -12.01 26.54
CA LYS A 361 -2.54 -12.46 27.66
C LYS A 361 -3.91 -11.76 27.68
N ARG A 362 -4.01 -10.54 27.16
CA ARG A 362 -5.25 -9.76 27.09
C ARG A 362 -6.12 -10.08 25.87
N LEU A 363 -5.65 -10.92 24.95
CA LEU A 363 -6.43 -11.27 23.76
C LEU A 363 -7.77 -11.92 24.15
N PRO A 364 -8.88 -11.48 23.53
CA PRO A 364 -10.19 -12.10 23.76
C PRO A 364 -10.20 -13.53 23.22
N LYS A 365 -10.75 -14.45 24.02
CA LYS A 365 -10.88 -15.87 23.63
C LYS A 365 -12.22 -16.16 22.94
N LYS A 366 -13.22 -15.32 23.20
CA LYS A 366 -14.57 -15.42 22.66
C LYS A 366 -14.92 -14.16 21.89
N TRP A 367 -15.76 -14.30 20.87
CA TRP A 367 -16.21 -13.19 20.02
C TRP A 367 -17.05 -12.15 20.78
N GLU A 368 -17.81 -12.59 21.79
CA GLU A 368 -18.58 -11.72 22.69
C GLU A 368 -17.70 -10.70 23.44
N ASP A 369 -16.43 -11.04 23.67
CA ASP A 369 -15.46 -10.20 24.38
C ASP A 369 -14.70 -9.24 23.43
N VAL A 370 -14.94 -9.34 22.11
CA VAL A 370 -14.27 -8.49 21.10
C VAL A 370 -15.07 -7.21 20.91
N SER A 371 -14.46 -6.07 21.21
CA SER A 371 -15.02 -4.77 20.84
C SER A 371 -14.76 -4.48 19.37
N LEU A 372 -15.71 -4.86 18.51
CA LEU A 372 -15.66 -4.60 17.07
C LEU A 372 -16.18 -3.20 16.74
N ALA A 373 -15.41 -2.45 15.96
CA ALA A 373 -15.75 -1.08 15.56
C ALA A 373 -17.05 -1.02 14.75
N CYS A 374 -17.26 -1.98 13.84
CA CYS A 374 -18.47 -2.06 13.02
C CYS A 374 -19.77 -2.32 13.82
N ARG A 375 -19.66 -2.71 15.09
CA ARG A 375 -20.80 -2.91 16.00
C ARG A 375 -21.08 -1.69 16.88
N GLN A 376 -20.23 -0.66 16.84
CA GLN A 376 -20.39 0.52 17.70
C GLN A 376 -21.39 1.52 17.10
N PRO A 377 -22.16 2.24 17.95
CA PRO A 377 -23.01 3.33 17.47
C PRO A 377 -22.21 4.38 16.70
N GLY A 378 -22.78 4.88 15.59
CA GLY A 378 -22.13 5.91 14.78
C GLY A 378 -21.09 5.40 13.78
N PHE A 379 -20.80 4.09 13.75
CA PHE A 379 -19.85 3.51 12.80
C PHE A 379 -20.17 3.86 11.34
N GLU A 380 -21.43 3.75 10.92
CA GLU A 380 -21.84 4.11 9.55
C GLU A 380 -21.63 5.60 9.23
N ALA A 381 -21.85 6.49 10.20
CA ALA A 381 -21.57 7.92 10.04
C ALA A 381 -20.06 8.17 9.93
N LEU A 382 -19.28 7.51 10.78
CA LEU A 382 -17.82 7.55 10.71
C LEU A 382 -17.31 7.02 9.35
N LYS A 383 -17.85 5.90 8.85
CA LYS A 383 -17.50 5.31 7.53
C LYS A 383 -17.75 6.29 6.37
N ARG A 384 -18.74 7.18 6.49
CA ARG A 384 -18.98 8.30 5.56
C ARG A 384 -18.03 9.48 5.71
N GLY A 385 -17.20 9.50 6.75
CA GLY A 385 -16.29 10.60 7.08
C GLY A 385 -16.91 11.65 8.00
N GLU A 386 -18.14 11.44 8.50
CA GLU A 386 -18.77 12.39 9.41
C GLU A 386 -18.03 12.41 10.75
N GLY A 387 -17.55 13.60 11.14
CA GLY A 387 -16.79 13.77 12.38
C GLY A 387 -15.39 13.16 12.35
N ALA A 388 -14.85 12.84 11.16
CA ALA A 388 -13.49 12.33 11.03
C ALA A 388 -12.47 13.38 11.51
N GLU A 389 -11.67 13.02 12.51
CA GLU A 389 -10.51 13.81 12.93
C GLU A 389 -9.34 13.53 12.01
N LEU A 390 -8.80 14.60 11.43
CA LEU A 390 -7.70 14.51 10.48
C LEU A 390 -6.39 14.96 11.12
N LEU A 391 -5.30 14.33 10.69
CA LEU A 391 -3.97 14.63 11.19
C LEU A 391 -3.51 16.02 10.77
N SER A 392 -2.78 16.69 11.66
CA SER A 392 -2.09 17.93 11.32
C SER A 392 -0.83 17.64 10.52
N HIS A 393 -0.62 18.37 9.44
CA HIS A 393 0.63 18.35 8.68
C HIS A 393 1.64 19.41 9.14
N GLY A 394 1.27 20.23 10.13
CA GLY A 394 2.13 21.30 10.66
C GLY A 394 2.16 22.59 9.83
N PHE A 395 1.26 22.73 8.86
CA PHE A 395 1.02 23.93 8.05
C PHE A 395 -0.44 23.91 7.56
N ASP A 396 -0.89 24.98 6.90
CA ASP A 396 -2.22 25.01 6.26
C ASP A 396 -2.19 24.22 4.95
N ASP A 397 -2.62 22.96 5.00
CA ASP A 397 -2.72 22.06 3.85
C ASP A 397 -4.12 22.11 3.18
N ALA A 398 -5.03 22.94 3.68
CA ALA A 398 -6.34 23.17 3.06
C ALA A 398 -6.27 24.16 1.90
N LYS A 399 -5.29 25.08 1.89
CA LYS A 399 -5.06 25.98 0.75
C LYS A 399 -4.48 25.22 -0.45
N PRO A 400 -4.75 25.69 -1.70
CA PRO A 400 -4.24 25.05 -2.90
C PRO A 400 -2.72 24.92 -2.89
N MET A 401 -2.20 23.79 -3.39
CA MET A 401 -0.75 23.49 -3.42
C MET A 401 0.10 24.59 -4.07
N ARG A 402 -0.44 25.28 -5.09
CA ARG A 402 0.23 26.40 -5.78
C ARG A 402 0.45 27.65 -4.90
N GLU A 403 -0.22 27.71 -3.75
CA GLU A 403 -0.14 28.81 -2.77
C GLU A 403 0.73 28.45 -1.56
N TRP A 404 1.36 27.27 -1.57
CA TRP A 404 2.35 26.91 -0.57
C TRP A 404 3.64 27.72 -0.78
N THR A 405 4.23 28.13 0.33
CA THR A 405 5.38 29.03 0.40
C THR A 405 6.51 28.40 1.20
N ILE A 406 7.66 29.07 1.23
CA ILE A 406 8.78 28.65 2.09
C ILE A 406 8.39 28.66 3.59
N GLU A 407 7.46 29.51 4.01
CA GLU A 407 7.00 29.55 5.40
C GLU A 407 6.18 28.31 5.77
N ASP A 408 5.39 27.77 4.84
CA ASP A 408 4.69 26.50 5.05
C ASP A 408 5.70 25.34 5.20
N ALA A 409 6.74 25.33 4.38
CA ALA A 409 7.83 24.38 4.48
C ALA A 409 8.58 24.49 5.82
N LYS A 410 8.91 25.70 6.28
CA LYS A 410 9.54 25.96 7.58
C LYS A 410 8.63 25.51 8.74
N SER A 411 7.33 25.81 8.67
CA SER A 411 6.34 25.40 9.68
C SER A 411 6.22 23.87 9.75
N ALA A 412 6.09 23.21 8.60
CA ALA A 412 6.01 21.77 8.48
C ALA A 412 7.27 21.06 9.02
N ALA A 413 8.45 21.60 8.74
CA ALA A 413 9.71 21.09 9.25
C ALA A 413 9.80 21.20 10.77
N LYS A 414 9.43 22.35 11.32
CA LYS A 414 9.37 22.59 12.77
C LYS A 414 8.43 21.63 13.47
N PHE A 415 7.24 21.41 12.91
CA PHE A 415 6.27 20.44 13.46
C PHE A 415 6.79 19.00 13.40
N ARG A 416 7.69 18.68 12.46
CA ARG A 416 8.39 17.39 12.37
C ARG A 416 9.63 17.30 13.28
N GLY A 417 9.83 18.26 14.17
CA GLY A 417 10.98 18.36 15.07
C GLY A 417 12.29 18.75 14.39
N GLY A 418 12.23 19.24 13.15
CA GLY A 418 13.38 19.63 12.35
C GLY A 418 13.30 21.09 11.88
N GLU A 419 14.02 21.40 10.81
CA GLU A 419 14.12 22.73 10.23
C GLU A 419 14.25 22.66 8.70
N CYS A 420 13.67 23.64 8.00
CA CYS A 420 13.95 23.89 6.60
C CYS A 420 15.05 24.96 6.54
N LEU A 421 16.23 24.58 6.05
CA LEU A 421 17.43 25.42 5.99
C LEU A 421 17.48 26.32 4.74
N SER A 422 16.56 26.11 3.80
CA SER A 422 16.43 26.97 2.61
C SER A 422 15.67 28.25 2.94
N GLU A 423 16.10 29.36 2.33
CA GLU A 423 15.44 30.67 2.50
C GLU A 423 14.37 30.95 1.44
N GLU A 424 14.43 30.26 0.30
CA GLU A 424 13.52 30.46 -0.81
C GLU A 424 13.01 29.12 -1.35
N MET A 425 11.80 29.15 -1.92
CA MET A 425 11.20 28.01 -2.61
C MET A 425 10.76 28.43 -4.02
N PRO A 426 11.64 28.32 -5.04
CA PRO A 426 11.32 28.78 -6.40
C PRO A 426 10.17 28.02 -7.06
N SER A 427 10.00 26.74 -6.70
CA SER A 427 8.84 25.94 -7.08
C SER A 427 8.70 24.77 -6.11
N LEU A 428 7.54 24.11 -6.12
CA LEU A 428 7.29 22.91 -5.32
C LEU A 428 8.23 21.75 -5.65
N ARG A 429 8.81 21.73 -6.86
CA ARG A 429 9.74 20.67 -7.31
C ARG A 429 11.20 21.07 -7.17
N ALA A 430 11.50 22.32 -6.79
CA ALA A 430 12.88 22.73 -6.54
C ALA A 430 13.42 22.03 -5.28
N PRO A 431 14.69 21.60 -5.26
CA PRO A 431 15.29 21.00 -4.08
C PRO A 431 15.40 22.05 -2.97
N LEU A 432 14.95 21.68 -1.78
CA LEU A 432 15.17 22.41 -0.52
C LEU A 432 16.08 21.59 0.38
N VAL A 433 16.80 22.27 1.27
CA VAL A 433 17.67 21.65 2.26
C VAL A 433 16.93 21.60 3.60
N TRP A 434 16.89 20.42 4.20
CA TRP A 434 16.18 20.15 5.44
C TRP A 434 17.11 19.55 6.48
N GLN A 435 16.81 19.74 7.75
CA GLN A 435 17.43 19.02 8.87
C GLN A 435 16.32 18.37 9.70
N CYS A 436 16.46 17.09 10.06
CA CYS A 436 15.49 16.41 10.94
C CYS A 436 15.90 16.50 12.42
N ALA A 437 15.02 16.04 13.31
CA ALA A 437 15.25 16.03 14.76
C ALA A 437 16.51 15.25 15.21
N GLU A 438 17.01 14.32 14.38
CA GLU A 438 18.26 13.59 14.64
C GLU A 438 19.51 14.34 14.13
N GLY A 439 19.36 15.55 13.57
CA GLY A 439 20.45 16.34 13.00
C GLY A 439 20.87 15.92 11.60
N HIS A 440 20.16 14.98 10.95
CA HIS A 440 20.47 14.61 9.56
C HIS A 440 20.04 15.72 8.59
N THR A 441 21.00 16.25 7.84
CA THR A 441 20.71 17.12 6.69
C THR A 441 20.42 16.30 5.44
N PHE A 442 19.40 16.68 4.67
CA PHE A 442 19.02 16.03 3.42
C PHE A 442 18.35 17.01 2.45
N GLU A 443 18.38 16.68 1.16
CA GLU A 443 17.66 17.43 0.12
C GLU A 443 16.34 16.74 -0.22
N ALA A 444 15.30 17.55 -0.43
CA ALA A 444 14.00 17.10 -0.91
C ALA A 444 13.21 18.30 -1.45
N SER A 445 12.32 18.08 -2.41
CA SER A 445 11.40 19.14 -2.84
C SER A 445 10.22 19.31 -1.86
N ALA A 446 9.53 20.44 -1.91
CA ALA A 446 8.32 20.63 -1.11
C ALA A 446 7.18 19.69 -1.54
N LEU A 447 7.11 19.31 -2.82
CA LEU A 447 6.21 18.25 -3.30
C LEU A 447 6.48 16.93 -2.57
N THR A 448 7.76 16.60 -2.35
CA THR A 448 8.16 15.37 -1.66
C THR A 448 7.82 15.39 -0.18
N VAL A 449 8.05 16.54 0.48
CA VAL A 449 7.90 16.66 1.93
C VAL A 449 6.48 17.01 2.36
N LEU A 450 5.87 18.02 1.75
CA LEU A 450 4.57 18.55 2.13
C LEU A 450 3.44 17.73 1.51
N ARG A 451 3.45 17.53 0.18
CA ARG A 451 2.38 16.78 -0.50
C ARG A 451 2.55 15.29 -0.29
N ALA A 452 3.70 14.71 -0.62
CA ALA A 452 3.86 13.27 -0.52
C ALA A 452 4.10 12.78 0.92
N GLY A 453 4.39 13.65 1.90
CA GLY A 453 4.58 13.25 3.31
C GLY A 453 5.89 12.51 3.60
N HIS A 454 6.82 12.43 2.64
CA HIS A 454 8.14 11.87 2.91
C HIS A 454 8.95 12.81 3.80
N TRP A 455 9.84 12.25 4.61
CA TRP A 455 10.71 13.05 5.46
C TRP A 455 12.18 12.64 5.30
N CYS A 456 12.94 12.63 6.39
CA CYS A 456 14.35 12.30 6.39
C CYS A 456 14.56 10.84 5.93
N PRO A 457 15.29 10.59 4.83
CA PRO A 457 15.50 9.23 4.32
C PRO A 457 16.31 8.36 5.29
N LYS A 458 17.16 8.96 6.13
CA LYS A 458 17.92 8.23 7.16
C LYS A 458 17.03 7.78 8.33
N CYS A 459 16.03 8.58 8.68
CA CYS A 459 15.10 8.27 9.77
C CYS A 459 13.88 7.48 9.31
N CYS A 460 13.46 7.59 8.05
CA CYS A 460 12.29 6.89 7.50
C CYS A 460 12.65 5.56 6.80
N TYR A 461 13.91 5.37 6.39
CA TYR A 461 14.40 4.08 5.85
C TYR A 461 15.33 3.28 6.79
N PRO A 462 15.32 3.43 8.12
CA PRO A 462 16.32 2.81 8.94
C PRO A 462 15.96 1.33 9.11
N ARG A 463 16.84 0.48 8.61
CA ARG A 463 17.16 -0.73 9.35
C ARG A 463 18.33 -0.36 10.26
N PRO A 464 18.21 -0.54 11.58
CA PRO A 464 17.03 -1.03 12.31
C PRO A 464 15.95 0.05 12.53
N TRP A 465 14.67 -0.34 12.57
CA TRP A 465 13.53 0.58 12.78
C TRP A 465 13.50 1.10 14.21
N LYS A 466 13.25 2.40 14.38
CA LYS A 466 13.31 3.12 15.67
C LYS A 466 12.13 4.08 15.84
N PHE A 467 10.92 3.61 15.54
CA PHE A 467 9.74 4.49 15.49
C PHE A 467 9.37 5.10 16.84
N ASP A 468 9.63 4.40 17.95
CA ASP A 468 9.44 4.97 19.29
C ASP A 468 10.28 6.23 19.51
N LEU A 469 11.57 6.18 19.12
CA LEU A 469 12.46 7.34 19.18
C LEU A 469 11.96 8.48 18.28
N LEU A 470 11.52 8.13 17.07
CA LEU A 470 11.01 9.12 16.12
C LEU A 470 9.74 9.79 16.64
N ALA A 471 8.77 9.03 17.16
CA ALA A 471 7.54 9.57 17.73
C ALA A 471 7.80 10.46 18.95
N LYS A 472 8.84 10.20 19.76
CA LYS A 472 9.24 11.07 20.88
C LYS A 472 9.75 12.44 20.42
N ARG A 473 10.30 12.54 19.20
CA ARG A 473 10.98 13.75 18.69
C ARG A 473 10.25 14.43 17.54
N ASN A 474 9.31 13.73 16.92
CA ASN A 474 8.59 14.18 15.73
C ASN A 474 7.08 14.10 16.00
N PRO A 475 6.45 15.22 16.42
CA PRO A 475 5.00 15.32 16.64
C PRO A 475 4.16 14.82 15.46
N TYR A 476 4.61 15.04 14.23
CA TYR A 476 3.90 14.58 13.04
C TYR A 476 3.77 13.04 13.00
N PHE A 477 4.82 12.29 13.33
CA PHE A 477 4.76 10.82 13.44
C PHE A 477 4.06 10.35 14.73
N ALA A 478 4.20 11.11 15.82
CA ALA A 478 3.60 10.80 17.11
C ALA A 478 2.08 10.64 17.05
N GLN A 479 1.41 11.42 16.20
CA GLN A 479 -0.05 11.40 16.03
C GLN A 479 -0.59 10.00 15.72
N VAL A 480 0.13 9.21 14.92
CA VAL A 480 -0.31 7.86 14.50
C VAL A 480 0.35 6.77 15.32
N TRP A 481 1.64 6.94 15.65
CA TRP A 481 2.37 5.92 16.39
C TRP A 481 1.73 5.64 17.76
N TYR A 482 1.33 6.70 18.47
CA TYR A 482 0.73 6.60 19.79
C TYR A 482 -0.73 6.16 19.82
N ASP A 483 -1.37 5.95 18.66
CA ASP A 483 -2.70 5.31 18.60
C ASP A 483 -2.66 3.84 19.07
N SER A 484 -1.49 3.21 18.97
CA SER A 484 -1.33 1.78 19.25
C SER A 484 -0.07 1.43 20.06
N HIS A 485 0.80 2.41 20.31
CA HIS A 485 2.05 2.24 21.07
C HIS A 485 2.07 3.19 22.27
N ALA A 486 2.51 2.69 23.44
CA ALA A 486 2.67 3.54 24.61
C ALA A 486 3.87 4.50 24.44
N LYS A 487 3.77 5.69 25.06
CA LYS A 487 4.80 6.75 24.91
C LYS A 487 6.17 6.39 25.50
N ASP A 488 6.19 5.43 26.43
CA ASP A 488 7.37 4.91 27.09
C ASP A 488 7.95 3.66 26.41
N GLU A 489 7.33 3.14 25.34
CA GLU A 489 7.95 2.13 24.47
C GLU A 489 9.30 2.66 23.93
N ASP A 490 10.32 1.80 23.82
CA ASP A 490 11.65 2.14 23.32
C ASP A 490 12.33 0.94 22.64
N VAL A 491 11.76 0.52 21.51
CA VAL A 491 12.11 -0.71 20.82
C VAL A 491 12.78 -0.43 19.47
N GLU A 492 13.78 -1.26 19.17
CA GLU A 492 14.51 -1.27 17.91
C GLU A 492 14.23 -2.59 17.17
N TYR A 493 13.77 -2.55 15.92
CA TYR A 493 13.45 -3.75 15.14
C TYR A 493 14.46 -3.99 14.02
N ASN A 494 14.87 -5.24 13.79
CA ASN A 494 15.81 -5.60 12.72
C ASN A 494 15.34 -6.85 11.97
N ILE A 495 15.06 -6.73 10.68
CA ILE A 495 14.55 -7.82 9.81
C ILE A 495 15.64 -8.77 9.30
N GLU A 496 16.91 -8.35 9.30
CA GLU A 496 18.02 -9.15 8.76
C GLU A 496 18.65 -10.08 9.79
N LYS A 497 18.32 -9.90 11.07
CA LYS A 497 18.77 -10.77 12.14
C LYS A 497 17.68 -11.78 12.44
N SER A 498 18.02 -13.07 12.38
CA SER A 498 17.16 -14.20 12.77
C SER A 498 16.84 -14.25 14.27
N ALA A 499 17.19 -13.20 15.02
CA ALA A 499 16.83 -12.98 16.43
C ALA A 499 16.86 -11.47 16.72
N PRO A 500 15.92 -10.93 17.52
CA PRO A 500 15.74 -9.49 17.65
C PRO A 500 16.75 -8.82 18.57
N ILE A 501 16.98 -7.51 18.35
CA ILE A 501 17.60 -6.62 19.32
C ILE A 501 16.49 -5.77 19.96
N VAL A 502 15.67 -6.38 20.81
CA VAL A 502 14.75 -5.64 21.69
C VAL A 502 15.60 -4.97 22.77
N ARG A 503 15.77 -3.65 22.71
CA ARG A 503 16.34 -2.88 23.82
C ARG A 503 15.20 -2.67 24.82
N ARG A 504 15.43 -3.07 26.07
CA ARG A 504 14.40 -3.13 27.13
C ARG A 504 13.75 -1.75 27.39
N ALA A 505 12.47 -1.76 27.76
CA ALA A 505 11.91 -0.74 28.65
C ALA A 505 12.57 -0.88 30.04
N GLN A 506 13.02 0.23 30.62
CA GLN A 506 13.52 0.24 32.00
C GLN A 506 12.39 -0.14 32.97
N GLY A 507 12.43 -1.33 33.57
CA GLY A 507 11.49 -1.68 34.65
C GLY A 507 11.23 -3.16 34.94
N GLU A 508 11.45 -4.08 33.99
CA GLU A 508 11.14 -5.50 34.23
C GLU A 508 12.29 -6.22 34.96
N LYS A 509 12.03 -6.64 36.21
CA LYS A 509 12.82 -7.68 36.91
C LYS A 509 12.50 -9.05 36.32
N ILE A 510 13.55 -9.86 36.19
CA ILE A 510 13.56 -11.24 35.67
C ILE A 510 12.68 -12.15 36.52
#